data_AF-A0A4R1XPI7-F1
#
_entry.id   AF-A0A4R1XPI7-F1
#
_cell.length_a   1.000
_cell.length_b   1.000
_cell.length_c   1.000
_cell.angle_alpha   90.00
_cell.angle_beta   90.00
_cell.angle_gamma   90.00
#
_symmetry.space_group_name_H-M   'P 1'
#
loop_
_entity.id
_entity.type
_entity.pdbx_description
1 polymer ?
#
loop_
_entity_poly.entity_id
_entity_poly.type
_entity_poly.pdbx_seq_one_letter_code
_entity_poly.pdbx_strand_id
1 'polypeptide(L)'
;MKQLFFLAIIVGLVGCGKSEDPEKGQSVNTLPKPISDDPYWKYTKEDFPRYFEQWGEDGVKRISEIERAAVAKIANTQNSCDRISMAMLSEDRSTPKSNVVVIVDCDNKQRFYVSESALNIGAPIKSQSEKSISQADAFIKCQELVKSNAKYPSSVDFQLLDSSGFKAETTGNVVVNLGFKAKNSFGAEIPAKARCVFPPDKTPEITISE
;
A
#
# COMPACT_ATOMS: atom_id res chain seq x y z
N MET A 1 13.76 73.33 -21.43
CA MET A 1 13.66 74.63 -20.72
C MET A 1 13.09 74.39 -19.34
N LYS A 2 13.82 74.80 -18.28
CA LYS A 2 13.38 75.20 -16.91
C LYS A 2 12.49 74.18 -16.13
N GLN A 3 12.72 73.84 -14.86
CA GLN A 3 13.46 74.48 -13.77
C GLN A 3 13.63 73.47 -12.61
N LEU A 4 14.76 73.55 -11.90
CA LEU A 4 14.99 72.99 -10.56
C LEU A 4 13.98 73.56 -9.53
N PHE A 5 13.66 72.80 -8.48
CA PHE A 5 13.79 73.26 -7.08
C PHE A 5 13.88 72.09 -6.09
N PHE A 6 14.95 72.12 -5.29
CA PHE A 6 15.20 71.32 -4.08
C PHE A 6 14.29 71.78 -2.93
N LEU A 7 13.87 70.87 -2.05
CA LEU A 7 13.90 71.05 -0.59
C LEU A 7 13.61 69.74 0.15
N ALA A 8 14.17 69.67 1.36
CA ALA A 8 14.54 68.45 2.07
C ALA A 8 13.83 68.34 3.44
N ILE A 9 13.90 67.12 4.02
CA ILE A 9 13.86 66.76 5.45
C ILE A 9 12.48 66.81 6.14
N ILE A 10 12.02 65.68 6.72
CA ILE A 10 11.84 65.45 8.18
C ILE A 10 11.91 63.94 8.49
N VAL A 11 12.70 63.62 9.53
CA VAL A 11 12.89 62.33 10.21
C VAL A 11 11.68 62.01 11.10
N GLY A 12 11.21 60.76 11.09
CA GLY A 12 10.24 60.22 12.06
C GLY A 12 10.58 58.78 12.44
N LEU A 13 10.96 58.59 13.70
CA LEU A 13 11.40 57.36 14.34
C LEU A 13 10.24 56.40 14.68
N VAL A 14 10.57 55.09 14.63
CA VAL A 14 10.06 53.99 15.47
C VAL A 14 8.62 53.51 15.24
N GLY A 15 8.53 52.33 14.65
CA GLY A 15 7.41 51.42 14.76
C GLY A 15 7.85 50.01 14.37
N CYS A 16 8.19 49.18 15.37
CA CYS A 16 8.51 47.76 15.23
C CYS A 16 7.30 46.99 14.65
N GLY A 17 7.17 46.96 13.33
CA GLY A 17 6.38 45.95 12.63
C GLY A 17 7.28 44.76 12.36
N LYS A 18 7.30 43.78 13.26
CA LYS A 18 7.89 42.47 12.97
C LYS A 18 7.09 41.88 11.81
N SER A 19 7.68 41.85 10.63
CA SER A 19 7.23 40.99 9.54
C SER A 19 7.27 39.56 10.05
N GLU A 20 6.10 38.93 10.15
CA GLU A 20 5.98 37.51 10.42
C GLU A 20 6.63 36.76 9.24
N ASP A 21 7.79 36.15 9.52
CA ASP A 21 8.43 35.22 8.60
C ASP A 21 7.45 34.07 8.31
N PRO A 22 7.30 33.63 7.06
CA PRO A 22 6.51 32.45 6.75
C PRO A 22 7.15 31.25 7.44
N GLU A 23 6.36 30.51 8.22
CA GLU A 23 6.76 29.26 8.88
C GLU A 23 7.49 28.35 7.89
N LYS A 24 8.81 28.31 8.00
CA LYS A 24 9.61 27.20 7.48
C LYS A 24 9.05 25.95 8.15
N GLY A 25 8.35 25.13 7.37
CA GLY A 25 7.86 23.82 7.79
C GLY A 25 8.94 23.11 8.60
N GLN A 26 8.65 22.90 9.87
CA GLN A 26 9.51 22.12 10.74
C GLN A 26 9.67 20.75 10.09
N SER A 27 10.88 20.45 9.63
CA SER A 27 11.28 19.08 9.34
C SER A 27 11.15 18.33 10.67
N VAL A 28 10.08 17.56 10.83
CA VAL A 28 9.95 16.65 11.97
C VAL A 28 11.17 15.75 11.90
N ASN A 29 12.11 15.93 12.83
CA ASN A 29 13.24 15.03 13.05
C ASN A 29 12.67 13.71 13.56
N THR A 30 12.07 12.94 12.66
CA THR A 30 11.57 11.61 12.95
C THR A 30 12.79 10.71 12.85
N LEU A 31 13.21 10.16 13.99
CA LEU A 31 14.26 9.14 14.00
C LEU A 31 13.87 8.00 13.06
N PRO A 32 14.84 7.32 12.41
CA PRO A 32 14.54 6.15 11.60
C PRO A 32 13.79 5.11 12.43
N LYS A 33 12.83 4.41 11.82
CA LYS A 33 12.11 3.33 12.49
C LYS A 33 13.09 2.23 12.92
N PRO A 34 12.86 1.58 14.07
CA PRO A 34 13.63 0.42 14.47
C PRO A 34 13.59 -0.69 13.41
N ILE A 35 14.69 -1.43 13.33
CA ILE A 35 14.87 -2.59 12.45
C ILE A 35 15.24 -3.77 13.37
N SER A 36 14.72 -4.97 13.09
CA SER A 36 15.12 -6.19 13.80
C SER A 36 16.63 -6.48 13.63
N ASP A 37 17.19 -7.29 14.53
CA ASP A 37 18.64 -7.57 14.53
C ASP A 37 19.09 -8.39 13.31
N ASP A 38 18.21 -9.20 12.74
CA ASP A 38 18.46 -10.01 11.53
C ASP A 38 17.27 -9.90 10.55
N PRO A 39 17.10 -8.74 9.89
CA PRO A 39 15.93 -8.48 9.05
C PRO A 39 16.08 -9.09 7.66
N TYR A 40 17.25 -9.60 7.30
CA TYR A 40 17.58 -10.05 5.94
C TYR A 40 17.83 -11.55 5.89
N TRP A 41 17.48 -12.18 4.78
CA TRP A 41 17.86 -13.55 4.53
C TRP A 41 19.33 -13.63 4.07
N LYS A 42 20.03 -14.68 4.47
CA LYS A 42 21.40 -14.96 4.02
C LYS A 42 21.34 -15.92 2.84
N TYR A 43 21.43 -15.37 1.64
CA TYR A 43 21.40 -16.18 0.41
C TYR A 43 22.76 -16.83 0.15
N THR A 44 22.84 -18.15 0.37
CA THR A 44 23.99 -18.99 0.01
C THR A 44 23.61 -19.92 -1.15
N LYS A 45 24.60 -20.40 -1.91
CA LYS A 45 24.33 -21.35 -3.01
C LYS A 45 23.84 -22.69 -2.48
N GLU A 46 24.31 -23.06 -1.30
CA GLU A 46 23.98 -24.29 -0.60
C GLU A 46 22.52 -24.29 -0.15
N ASP A 47 22.06 -23.19 0.45
CA ASP A 47 20.69 -23.10 0.99
C ASP A 47 19.67 -22.70 -0.09
N PHE A 48 20.09 -21.95 -1.13
CA PHE A 48 19.22 -21.43 -2.17
C PHE A 48 19.71 -21.74 -3.60
N PRO A 49 19.99 -23.01 -3.96
CA PRO A 49 20.57 -23.35 -5.27
C PRO A 49 19.68 -22.88 -6.44
N ARG A 50 18.35 -22.97 -6.29
CA ARG A 50 17.39 -22.49 -7.30
C ARG A 50 17.45 -20.97 -7.50
N TYR A 51 17.72 -20.19 -6.45
CA TYR A 51 17.88 -18.73 -6.60
C TYR A 51 19.11 -18.42 -7.43
N PHE A 52 20.23 -19.06 -7.14
CA PHE A 52 21.47 -18.82 -7.89
C PHE A 52 21.39 -19.32 -9.33
N GLU A 53 20.65 -20.41 -9.59
CA GLU A 53 20.33 -20.85 -10.94
C GLU A 53 19.48 -19.81 -11.70
N GLN A 54 18.42 -19.31 -11.06
CA GLN A 54 17.47 -18.40 -11.70
C GLN A 54 18.02 -16.97 -11.87
N TRP A 55 18.75 -16.47 -10.88
CA TRP A 55 19.20 -15.08 -10.79
C TRP A 55 20.68 -14.89 -11.13
N GLY A 56 21.49 -15.95 -11.02
CA GLY A 56 22.95 -15.83 -11.03
C GLY A 56 23.49 -15.14 -9.77
N GLU A 57 24.81 -15.21 -9.59
CA GLU A 57 25.48 -14.56 -8.44
C GLU A 57 25.24 -13.05 -8.39
N ASP A 58 25.39 -12.37 -9.54
CA ASP A 58 25.14 -10.93 -9.64
C ASP A 58 23.69 -10.57 -9.35
N GLY A 59 22.74 -11.42 -9.75
CA GLY A 59 21.32 -11.22 -9.46
C GLY A 59 21.02 -11.35 -7.97
N VAL A 60 21.57 -12.36 -7.29
CA VAL A 60 21.42 -12.52 -5.83
C VAL A 60 22.07 -11.36 -5.07
N LYS A 61 23.23 -10.88 -5.54
CA LYS A 61 23.86 -9.68 -4.98
C LYS A 61 22.97 -8.45 -5.14
N ARG A 62 22.43 -8.22 -6.34
CA ARG A 62 21.47 -7.13 -6.63
C ARG A 62 20.25 -7.22 -5.72
N ILE A 63 19.67 -8.41 -5.53
CA ILE A 63 18.52 -8.62 -4.61
C ILE A 63 18.87 -8.12 -3.21
N SER A 64 20.01 -8.55 -2.67
CA SER A 64 20.45 -8.15 -1.32
C SER A 64 20.67 -6.62 -1.19
N GLU A 65 21.14 -5.96 -2.26
CA GLU A 65 21.29 -4.50 -2.29
C GLU A 65 19.92 -3.79 -2.30
N ILE A 66 18.96 -4.28 -3.10
CA ILE A 66 17.61 -3.73 -3.17
C ILE A 66 16.85 -3.96 -1.86
N GLU A 67 17.04 -5.09 -1.18
CA GLU A 67 16.47 -5.34 0.15
C GLU A 67 16.91 -4.28 1.17
N ARG A 68 18.22 -3.99 1.23
CA ARG A 68 18.76 -2.94 2.09
C ARG A 68 18.21 -1.55 1.73
N ALA A 69 18.11 -1.24 0.44
CA ALA A 69 17.55 0.02 -0.02
C ALA A 69 16.05 0.17 0.32
N ALA A 70 15.27 -0.91 0.20
CA ALA A 70 13.87 -0.95 0.58
C ALA A 70 13.68 -0.73 2.09
N VAL A 71 14.45 -1.43 2.92
CA VAL A 71 14.44 -1.25 4.38
C VAL A 71 14.81 0.18 4.75
N ALA A 72 15.89 0.72 4.18
CA ALA A 72 16.29 2.10 4.43
C ALA A 72 15.18 3.09 4.03
N LYS A 73 14.51 2.89 2.91
CA LYS A 73 13.40 3.75 2.47
C LYS A 73 12.23 3.70 3.46
N ILE A 74 11.81 2.52 3.92
CA ILE A 74 10.71 2.38 4.88
C ILE A 74 11.10 2.96 6.26
N ALA A 75 12.32 2.72 6.72
CA ALA A 75 12.79 3.20 8.01
C ALA A 75 12.83 4.74 8.06
N ASN A 76 13.22 5.39 6.97
CA ASN A 76 13.49 6.83 6.92
C ASN A 76 12.35 7.70 6.36
N THR A 77 11.17 7.12 6.07
CA THR A 77 10.01 7.88 5.55
C THR A 77 8.81 7.77 6.46
N GLN A 78 7.93 8.76 6.50
CA GLN A 78 6.65 8.62 7.19
C GLN A 78 5.78 7.58 6.48
N ASN A 79 5.40 6.52 7.19
CA ASN A 79 4.54 5.44 6.69
C ASN A 79 3.95 4.67 7.88
N SER A 80 3.10 3.68 7.58
CA SER A 80 2.36 2.89 8.56
C SER A 80 3.19 1.86 9.35
N CYS A 81 4.48 1.65 9.05
CA CYS A 81 5.33 0.70 9.77
C CYS A 81 5.71 1.22 11.17
N ASP A 82 5.77 0.33 12.17
CA ASP A 82 6.28 0.64 13.51
C ASP A 82 7.75 0.22 13.67
N ARG A 83 8.05 -1.06 13.40
CA ARG A 83 9.37 -1.66 13.42
C ARG A 83 9.47 -2.66 12.28
N ILE A 84 10.54 -2.57 11.51
CA ILE A 84 10.80 -3.49 10.40
C ILE A 84 11.23 -4.83 10.98
N SER A 85 10.52 -5.89 10.63
CA SER A 85 10.77 -7.24 11.13
C SER A 85 11.56 -8.09 10.14
N MET A 86 11.29 -7.94 8.84
CA MET A 86 11.94 -8.72 7.79
C MET A 86 11.87 -8.01 6.41
N ALA A 87 12.86 -8.26 5.57
CA ALA A 87 12.88 -7.95 4.16
C ALA A 87 13.37 -9.16 3.34
N MET A 88 12.67 -9.48 2.26
CA MET A 88 13.00 -10.59 1.37
C MET A 88 12.49 -10.37 -0.05
N LEU A 89 13.02 -11.11 -1.03
CA LEU A 89 12.51 -11.13 -2.40
C LEU A 89 11.04 -11.55 -2.47
N SER A 90 10.22 -10.81 -3.22
CA SER A 90 8.89 -11.25 -3.66
C SER A 90 9.05 -12.10 -4.91
N GLU A 91 9.13 -13.42 -4.76
CA GLU A 91 9.34 -14.33 -5.89
C GLU A 91 8.25 -14.20 -6.98
N ASP A 92 7.00 -13.99 -6.56
CA ASP A 92 5.83 -13.88 -7.45
C ASP A 92 5.69 -12.53 -8.17
N ARG A 93 6.41 -11.50 -7.71
CA ARG A 93 6.37 -10.14 -8.28
C ARG A 93 7.68 -9.69 -8.89
N SER A 94 8.73 -10.50 -8.73
CA SER A 94 10.06 -10.21 -9.26
C SER A 94 10.28 -10.95 -10.57
N THR A 95 11.11 -10.36 -11.44
CA THR A 95 11.48 -10.99 -12.71
C THR A 95 12.99 -10.88 -12.87
N PRO A 96 13.71 -12.01 -12.98
CA PRO A 96 15.16 -12.01 -13.15
C PRO A 96 15.61 -11.08 -14.26
N LYS A 97 16.71 -10.35 -14.02
CA LYS A 97 17.30 -9.34 -14.91
C LYS A 97 16.45 -8.08 -15.15
N SER A 98 15.13 -8.18 -15.06
CA SER A 98 14.21 -7.07 -15.32
C SER A 98 13.98 -6.21 -14.06
N ASN A 99 13.32 -6.75 -13.04
CA ASN A 99 12.85 -5.95 -11.90
C ASN A 99 12.81 -6.78 -10.62
N VAL A 100 13.46 -6.28 -9.58
CA VAL A 100 13.39 -6.83 -8.22
C VAL A 100 12.25 -6.16 -7.46
N VAL A 101 11.41 -6.96 -6.80
CA VAL A 101 10.41 -6.47 -5.84
C VAL A 101 10.69 -7.11 -4.49
N VAL A 102 10.86 -6.29 -3.46
CA VAL A 102 11.12 -6.72 -2.09
C VAL A 102 9.85 -6.62 -1.27
N ILE A 103 9.56 -7.67 -0.50
CA ILE A 103 8.60 -7.65 0.59
C ILE A 103 9.31 -7.06 1.81
N VAL A 104 8.73 -6.04 2.42
CA VAL A 104 9.16 -5.56 3.75
C VAL A 104 7.98 -5.70 4.70
N ASP A 105 8.17 -6.47 5.76
CA ASP A 105 7.18 -6.69 6.81
C ASP A 105 7.55 -5.93 8.08
N CYS A 106 6.51 -5.53 8.82
CA CYS A 106 6.61 -4.84 10.09
C CYS A 106 5.90 -5.61 11.20
N ASP A 107 6.28 -5.35 12.45
CA ASP A 107 5.69 -6.02 13.63
C ASP A 107 4.19 -5.72 13.78
N ASN A 108 3.75 -4.51 13.44
CA ASN A 108 2.33 -4.15 13.37
C ASN A 108 1.59 -4.74 12.15
N LYS A 109 2.12 -5.82 11.56
CA LYS A 109 1.53 -6.58 10.44
C LYS A 109 1.41 -5.80 9.15
N GLN A 110 1.97 -4.59 9.05
CA GLN A 110 2.04 -3.87 7.78
C GLN A 110 3.04 -4.55 6.85
N ARG A 111 2.66 -4.66 5.57
CA ARG A 111 3.52 -5.19 4.51
C ARG A 111 3.65 -4.18 3.40
N PHE A 112 4.85 -4.05 2.87
CA PHE A 112 5.16 -3.23 1.72
C PHE A 112 5.71 -4.11 0.60
N TYR A 113 5.36 -3.79 -0.64
CA TYR A 113 6.06 -4.29 -1.82
C TYR A 113 6.81 -3.12 -2.44
N VAL A 114 8.14 -3.21 -2.44
CA VAL A 114 9.05 -2.16 -2.89
C VAL A 114 9.75 -2.64 -4.14
N SER A 115 9.40 -2.08 -5.30
CA SER A 115 10.14 -2.36 -6.52
C SER A 115 11.41 -1.52 -6.61
N GLU A 116 12.44 -2.08 -7.21
CA GLU A 116 13.65 -1.36 -7.59
C GLU A 116 13.34 -0.14 -8.47
N SER A 117 12.38 -0.27 -9.39
CA SER A 117 11.92 0.87 -10.20
C SER A 117 11.36 2.01 -9.34
N ALA A 118 10.59 1.71 -8.29
CA ALA A 118 10.04 2.70 -7.38
C ALA A 118 11.14 3.38 -6.55
N LEU A 119 12.18 2.63 -6.15
CA LEU A 119 13.34 3.19 -5.47
C LEU A 119 14.12 4.15 -6.37
N ASN A 120 14.37 3.77 -7.62
CA ASN A 120 15.15 4.57 -8.58
C ASN A 120 14.50 5.93 -8.89
N ILE A 121 13.17 6.01 -8.92
CA ILE A 121 12.44 7.25 -9.17
C ILE A 121 11.98 7.96 -7.88
N GLY A 122 12.32 7.41 -6.71
CA GLY A 122 11.93 7.97 -5.42
C GLY A 122 10.42 7.97 -5.13
N ALA A 123 9.66 7.06 -5.73
CA ALA A 123 8.20 7.02 -5.61
C ALA A 123 7.74 6.88 -4.13
N PRO A 124 6.57 7.41 -3.79
CA PRO A 124 5.92 7.12 -2.51
C PRO A 124 5.64 5.61 -2.38
N ILE A 125 5.90 5.06 -1.20
CA ILE A 125 5.66 3.65 -0.89
C ILE A 125 4.58 3.59 0.19
N LYS A 126 3.51 2.85 -0.09
CA LYS A 126 2.39 2.62 0.83
C LYS A 126 2.32 1.14 1.19
N SER A 127 1.88 0.84 2.40
CA SER A 127 1.61 -0.54 2.79
C SER A 127 0.42 -1.09 2.02
N GLN A 128 0.29 -2.41 2.00
CA GLN A 128 -0.87 -3.05 1.39
C GLN A 128 -2.18 -2.66 2.08
N SER A 129 -2.17 -2.47 3.41
CA SER A 129 -3.36 -2.03 4.15
C SER A 129 -3.78 -0.60 3.79
N GLU A 130 -2.82 0.29 3.50
CA GLU A 130 -3.06 1.67 3.07
C GLU A 130 -3.58 1.76 1.62
N LYS A 131 -3.26 0.77 0.79
CA LYS A 131 -3.79 0.66 -0.58
C LYS A 131 -5.16 -0.02 -0.64
N SER A 132 -5.60 -0.63 0.46
CA SER A 132 -6.83 -1.41 0.51
C SER A 132 -8.06 -0.52 0.28
N ILE A 133 -9.08 -1.10 -0.36
CA ILE A 133 -10.41 -0.50 -0.39
C ILE A 133 -10.99 -0.41 1.04
N SER A 134 -11.95 0.49 1.28
CA SER A 134 -12.67 0.50 2.55
C SER A 134 -13.56 -0.74 2.67
N GLN A 135 -13.87 -1.16 3.90
CA GLN A 135 -14.79 -2.27 4.11
C GLN A 135 -16.21 -1.95 3.59
N ALA A 136 -16.67 -0.71 3.75
CA ALA A 136 -17.97 -0.28 3.25
C ALA A 136 -18.05 -0.37 1.72
N ASP A 137 -17.04 0.13 1.00
CA ASP A 137 -17.00 0.04 -0.45
C ASP A 137 -16.84 -1.42 -0.92
N ALA A 138 -16.13 -2.26 -0.17
CA ALA A 138 -16.03 -3.68 -0.47
C ALA A 138 -17.39 -4.39 -0.37
N PHE A 139 -18.24 -4.01 0.59
CA PHE A 139 -19.62 -4.53 0.67
C PHE A 139 -20.44 -4.14 -0.56
N ILE A 140 -20.40 -2.86 -0.95
CA ILE A 140 -21.11 -2.34 -2.12
C ILE A 140 -20.64 -3.08 -3.39
N LYS A 141 -19.32 -3.18 -3.60
CA LYS A 141 -18.77 -3.89 -4.76
C LYS A 141 -19.08 -5.38 -4.74
N CYS A 142 -19.12 -6.01 -3.57
CA CYS A 142 -19.47 -7.42 -3.47
C CYS A 142 -20.94 -7.65 -3.87
N GLN A 143 -21.85 -6.75 -3.49
CA GLN A 143 -23.24 -6.79 -3.95
C GLN A 143 -23.35 -6.65 -5.47
N GLU A 144 -22.58 -5.74 -6.07
CA GLU A 144 -22.51 -5.58 -7.53
C GLU A 144 -22.01 -6.85 -8.23
N LEU A 145 -20.95 -7.47 -7.69
CA LEU A 145 -20.41 -8.73 -8.19
C LEU A 145 -21.41 -9.88 -8.07
N VAL A 146 -22.14 -9.99 -6.95
CA VAL A 146 -23.20 -11.00 -6.80
C VAL A 146 -24.29 -10.79 -7.84
N LYS A 147 -24.77 -9.57 -8.02
CA LYS A 147 -25.80 -9.26 -9.01
C LYS A 147 -25.34 -9.56 -10.43
N SER A 148 -24.10 -9.24 -10.79
CA SER A 148 -23.56 -9.49 -12.13
C SER A 148 -23.33 -10.98 -12.42
N ASN A 149 -23.14 -11.80 -11.38
CA ASN A 149 -22.96 -13.25 -11.50
C ASN A 149 -24.26 -14.06 -11.30
N ALA A 150 -25.32 -13.44 -10.78
CA ALA A 150 -26.60 -14.11 -10.60
C ALA A 150 -27.33 -14.35 -11.92
N LYS A 151 -27.97 -15.52 -12.07
CA LYS A 151 -28.77 -15.84 -13.26
C LYS A 151 -29.93 -14.86 -13.49
N TYR A 152 -30.56 -14.43 -12.40
CA TYR A 152 -31.63 -13.43 -12.42
C TYR A 152 -31.26 -12.28 -11.46
N PRO A 153 -30.53 -11.26 -11.92
CA PRO A 153 -30.00 -10.20 -11.04
C PRO A 153 -31.05 -9.46 -10.22
N SER A 154 -32.27 -9.30 -10.75
CA SER A 154 -33.39 -8.65 -10.06
C SER A 154 -34.01 -9.49 -8.94
N SER A 155 -33.66 -10.79 -8.86
CA SER A 155 -34.12 -11.67 -7.77
C SER A 155 -33.17 -11.72 -6.58
N VAL A 156 -32.02 -11.06 -6.67
CA VAL A 156 -31.03 -11.06 -5.59
C VAL A 156 -31.55 -10.25 -4.41
N ASP A 157 -31.74 -10.91 -3.28
CA ASP A 157 -32.13 -10.31 -2.00
C ASP A 157 -31.01 -10.50 -0.95
N PHE A 158 -30.38 -9.41 -0.53
CA PHE A 158 -29.22 -9.46 0.36
C PHE A 158 -29.63 -9.63 1.82
N GLN A 159 -29.09 -10.66 2.46
CA GLN A 159 -29.27 -10.94 3.88
C GLN A 159 -28.09 -10.31 4.65
N LEU A 160 -28.13 -8.99 4.87
CA LEU A 160 -27.00 -8.25 5.45
C LEU A 160 -26.64 -8.69 6.88
N LEU A 161 -27.62 -9.21 7.64
CA LEU A 161 -27.38 -9.76 8.98
C LEU A 161 -26.57 -11.07 8.95
N ASP A 162 -26.61 -11.80 7.83
CA ASP A 162 -25.84 -13.03 7.61
C ASP A 162 -24.48 -12.76 6.97
N SER A 163 -24.10 -11.48 6.87
CA SER A 163 -22.93 -11.03 6.13
C SER A 163 -21.84 -10.53 7.09
N SER A 164 -20.59 -10.76 6.72
CA SER A 164 -19.43 -10.33 7.49
C SER A 164 -18.36 -9.80 6.56
N GLY A 165 -17.46 -8.98 7.10
CA GLY A 165 -16.25 -8.61 6.37
C GLY A 165 -15.10 -8.33 7.32
N PHE A 166 -13.90 -8.37 6.78
CA PHE A 166 -12.69 -8.00 7.50
C PHE A 166 -11.61 -7.57 6.51
N LYS A 167 -10.62 -6.83 7.01
CA LYS A 167 -9.39 -6.52 6.28
C LYS A 167 -8.25 -7.36 6.85
N ALA A 168 -7.55 -8.08 5.99
CA ALA A 168 -6.31 -8.75 6.35
C ALA A 168 -5.16 -7.72 6.29
N GLU A 169 -4.71 -7.22 7.45
CA GLU A 169 -3.74 -6.12 7.53
C GLU A 169 -2.45 -6.38 6.73
N THR A 170 -1.93 -7.61 6.74
CA THR A 170 -0.69 -7.97 6.04
C THR A 170 -0.85 -8.01 4.52
N THR A 171 -1.92 -8.57 3.99
CA THR A 171 -2.09 -8.64 2.53
C THR A 171 -2.79 -7.42 1.95
N GLY A 172 -3.46 -6.63 2.79
CA GLY A 172 -4.40 -5.60 2.40
C GLY A 172 -5.68 -6.15 1.75
N ASN A 173 -5.91 -7.47 1.81
CA ASN A 173 -7.12 -8.03 1.24
C ASN A 173 -8.30 -7.63 2.10
N VAL A 174 -9.31 -7.02 1.49
CA VAL A 174 -10.63 -6.89 2.13
C VAL A 174 -11.47 -8.08 1.69
N VAL A 175 -12.00 -8.82 2.66
CA VAL A 175 -12.83 -10.00 2.42
C VAL A 175 -14.23 -9.69 2.88
N VAL A 176 -15.22 -9.98 2.04
CA VAL A 176 -16.65 -9.87 2.34
C VAL A 176 -17.28 -11.24 2.12
N ASN A 177 -17.91 -11.78 3.15
CA ASN A 177 -18.83 -12.90 3.05
C ASN A 177 -20.25 -12.33 3.07
N LEU A 178 -20.96 -12.43 1.95
CA LEU A 178 -22.26 -11.83 1.73
C LEU A 178 -23.32 -12.92 1.64
N GLY A 179 -24.28 -12.93 2.56
CA GLY A 179 -25.47 -13.78 2.47
C GLY A 179 -26.49 -13.18 1.52
N PHE A 180 -27.11 -14.01 0.69
CA PHE A 180 -28.19 -13.57 -0.20
C PHE A 180 -29.14 -14.72 -0.54
N LYS A 181 -30.30 -14.38 -1.09
CA LYS A 181 -31.19 -15.30 -1.78
C LYS A 181 -31.28 -14.91 -3.24
N ALA A 182 -31.41 -15.88 -4.14
CA ALA A 182 -31.63 -15.61 -5.56
C ALA A 182 -32.40 -16.76 -6.23
N LYS A 183 -33.03 -16.47 -7.36
CA LYS A 183 -33.70 -17.50 -8.17
C LYS A 183 -32.70 -18.34 -8.95
N ASN A 184 -32.91 -19.65 -8.93
CA ASN A 184 -32.22 -20.60 -9.80
C ASN A 184 -32.95 -20.76 -11.14
N SER A 185 -32.41 -21.65 -12.00
CA SER A 185 -32.96 -21.94 -13.34
C SER A 185 -34.42 -22.38 -13.38
N PHE A 186 -34.97 -22.88 -12.28
CA PHE A 186 -36.35 -23.35 -12.15
C PHE A 186 -37.27 -22.29 -11.52
N GLY A 187 -36.76 -21.08 -11.25
CA GLY A 187 -37.50 -19.99 -10.63
C GLY A 187 -37.65 -20.11 -9.12
N ALA A 188 -37.06 -21.14 -8.50
CA ALA A 188 -37.03 -21.31 -7.04
C ALA A 188 -36.01 -20.36 -6.43
N GLU A 189 -36.40 -19.67 -5.35
CA GLU A 189 -35.52 -18.81 -4.58
C GLU A 189 -34.76 -19.65 -3.54
N ILE A 190 -33.43 -19.63 -3.60
CA ILE A 190 -32.55 -20.41 -2.74
C ILE A 190 -31.57 -19.49 -1.99
N PRO A 191 -31.28 -19.77 -0.71
CA PRO A 191 -30.17 -19.13 0.00
C PRO A 191 -28.84 -19.48 -0.65
N ALA A 192 -27.91 -18.52 -0.64
CA ALA A 192 -26.55 -18.69 -1.10
C ALA A 192 -25.61 -17.74 -0.33
N LYS A 193 -24.32 -17.99 -0.44
CA LYS A 193 -23.25 -17.13 0.09
C LYS A 193 -22.27 -16.78 -1.00
N ALA A 194 -21.83 -15.53 -1.00
CA ALA A 194 -20.73 -15.08 -1.82
C ALA A 194 -19.53 -14.74 -0.94
N ARG A 195 -18.35 -15.16 -1.35
CA ARG A 195 -17.08 -14.71 -0.78
C ARG A 195 -16.39 -13.83 -1.82
N CYS A 196 -16.33 -12.53 -1.55
CA CYS A 196 -15.60 -11.58 -2.35
C CYS A 196 -14.25 -11.26 -1.70
N VAL A 197 -13.16 -11.28 -2.47
CA VAL A 197 -11.83 -10.85 -2.04
C VAL A 197 -11.41 -9.68 -2.89
N PHE A 198 -10.97 -8.60 -2.24
CA PHE A 198 -10.47 -7.38 -2.88
C PHE A 198 -9.00 -7.19 -2.53
N PRO A 199 -8.06 -7.72 -3.33
CA PRO A 199 -6.64 -7.45 -3.16
C PRO A 199 -6.31 -6.01 -3.60
N PRO A 200 -5.33 -5.31 -2.98
CA PRO A 200 -5.04 -3.92 -3.32
C PRO A 200 -4.54 -3.67 -4.74
N ASP A 201 -3.80 -4.63 -5.30
CA ASP A 201 -3.13 -4.49 -6.60
C ASP A 201 -3.62 -5.50 -7.65
N LYS A 202 -4.75 -6.18 -7.40
CA LYS A 202 -5.31 -7.20 -8.32
C LYS A 202 -6.80 -7.00 -8.53
N THR A 203 -7.33 -7.64 -9.55
CA THR A 203 -8.77 -7.70 -9.79
C THR A 203 -9.49 -8.37 -8.62
N PRO A 204 -10.70 -7.92 -8.24
CA PRO A 204 -11.52 -8.60 -7.25
C PRO A 204 -11.85 -10.03 -7.68
N GLU A 205 -11.96 -10.91 -6.70
CA GLU A 205 -12.32 -12.32 -6.88
C GLU A 205 -13.67 -12.58 -6.19
N ILE A 206 -14.53 -13.40 -6.79
CA ILE A 206 -15.80 -13.83 -6.20
C ILE A 206 -15.94 -15.35 -6.29
N THR A 207 -16.43 -15.96 -5.22
CA THR A 207 -16.87 -17.36 -5.20
C THR A 207 -18.29 -17.40 -4.64
N ILE A 208 -19.22 -18.06 -5.32
CA ILE A 208 -20.59 -18.25 -4.86
C ILE A 208 -20.79 -19.73 -4.50
N SER A 209 -21.37 -19.98 -3.34
CA SER A 209 -21.74 -21.32 -2.84
C SER A 209 -23.21 -21.33 -2.42
N GLU A 210 -23.94 -22.36 -2.86
CA GLU A 210 -25.34 -22.63 -2.50
C GLU A 210 -25.44 -23.56 -1.28
#